data_AF-A0AAP5Z1L3-F1
#
_entry.id   AF-A0AAP5Z1L3-F1
#
_cell.length_a   1.000
_cell.length_b   1.000
_cell.length_c   1.000
_cell.angle_alpha   90.00
_cell.angle_beta   90.00
_cell.angle_gamma   90.00
#
_symmetry.space_group_name_H-M   'P 1'
#
loop_
_entity.id
_entity.type
_entity.pdbx_description
1 polymer ?
#
loop_
_entity_poly.entity_id
_entity_poly.type
_entity_poly.pdbx_seq_one_letter_code
_entity_poly.pdbx_strand_id
1 'polypeptide(L)'
;MKNENIASIIELIESGNEIYNKAIENIDNTSLNNVLVELLRVRERAVIELTPYSLASNNEESADDTPVSYTIKAREVYSDVMKEVSSDKESMYLEQLEGVESKVLKEIENLITSHPEQADNSVLLKVRSDIKSCKEKLSSISLIS
;
A
#
# COMPACT_ATOMS: atom_id res chain seq x y z
N MET A 1 7.81 -1.55 15.48
CA MET A 1 6.76 -0.51 15.66
C MET A 1 5.56 -0.96 14.86
N LYS A 2 4.39 -1.00 15.49
CA LYS A 2 3.11 -1.41 14.88
C LYS A 2 2.38 -0.15 14.44
N ASN A 3 1.71 -0.18 13.30
CA ASN A 3 0.86 0.94 12.89
C ASN A 3 -0.47 0.80 13.62
N GLU A 4 -0.56 1.32 14.84
CA GLU A 4 -1.69 1.07 15.76
C GLU A 4 -2.85 2.07 15.60
N ASN A 5 -2.80 2.94 14.59
CA ASN A 5 -3.88 3.89 14.30
C ASN A 5 -4.10 4.10 12.80
N ILE A 6 -5.21 4.75 12.47
CA ILE A 6 -5.61 5.03 11.08
C ILE A 6 -4.62 5.97 10.38
N ALA A 7 -3.99 6.91 11.09
CA ALA A 7 -2.99 7.80 10.51
C ALA A 7 -1.78 7.02 9.99
N SER A 8 -1.27 6.07 10.76
CA SER A 8 -0.16 5.21 10.36
C SER A 8 -0.51 4.29 9.18
N ILE A 9 -1.78 3.90 9.03
CA ILE A 9 -2.26 3.17 7.84
C ILE A 9 -2.29 4.10 6.62
N ILE A 10 -2.76 5.34 6.77
CA ILE A 10 -2.74 6.34 5.69
C ILE A 10 -1.31 6.54 5.19
N GLU A 11 -0.35 6.81 6.07
CA GLU A 11 1.04 7.02 5.68
C GLU A 11 1.65 5.79 5.01
N LEU A 12 1.26 4.58 5.45
CA LEU A 12 1.67 3.34 4.81
C LEU A 12 1.09 3.21 3.40
N ILE A 13 -0.16 3.60 3.18
CA ILE A 13 -0.79 3.60 1.86
C ILE A 13 -0.09 4.62 0.95
N GLU A 14 0.11 5.85 1.40
CA GLU A 14 0.78 6.92 0.66
C GLU A 14 2.22 6.55 0.29
N SER A 15 2.98 5.98 1.23
CA SER A 15 4.33 5.49 0.94
C SER A 15 4.34 4.34 -0.07
N GLY A 16 3.30 3.49 -0.08
CA GLY A 16 3.13 2.47 -1.11
C GLY A 16 2.75 3.05 -2.47
N ASN A 17 2.03 4.17 -2.52
CA ASN A 17 1.68 4.86 -3.77
C ASN A 17 2.92 5.37 -4.51
N GLU A 18 4.00 5.73 -3.80
CA GLU A 18 5.27 6.05 -4.43
C GLU A 18 5.88 4.86 -5.19
N ILE A 19 5.70 3.63 -4.70
CA ILE A 19 6.16 2.43 -5.40
C ILE A 19 5.32 2.19 -6.65
N TYR A 20 3.99 2.40 -6.57
CA TYR A 20 3.10 2.38 -7.73
C TYR A 20 3.54 3.36 -8.82
N ASN A 21 3.79 4.61 -8.45
CA ASN A 21 4.23 5.64 -9.40
C ASN A 21 5.53 5.23 -10.11
N LYS A 22 6.51 4.73 -9.35
CA LYS A 22 7.77 4.27 -9.94
C LYS A 22 7.60 3.04 -10.83
N ALA A 23 6.75 2.08 -10.47
CA ALA A 23 6.43 0.95 -11.34
C ALA A 23 5.82 1.44 -12.67
N ILE A 24 4.85 2.34 -12.61
CA ILE A 24 4.20 2.94 -13.79
C ILE A 24 5.20 3.69 -14.68
N GLU A 25 6.18 4.38 -14.08
CA GLU A 25 7.23 5.10 -14.81
C GLU A 25 8.28 4.19 -15.47
N ASN A 26 8.52 3.00 -14.90
CA ASN A 26 9.65 2.14 -15.29
C ASN A 26 9.24 0.86 -16.04
N ILE A 27 7.95 0.56 -16.13
CA ILE A 27 7.42 -0.57 -16.91
C ILE A 27 7.01 -0.08 -18.29
N ASP A 28 7.51 -0.74 -19.34
CA ASP A 28 7.21 -0.35 -20.74
C ASP A 28 5.86 -0.91 -21.24
N ASN A 29 5.28 -1.88 -20.52
CA ASN A 29 4.01 -2.51 -20.88
C ASN A 29 2.81 -1.58 -20.59
N THR A 30 2.31 -0.94 -21.64
CA THR A 30 1.18 0.01 -21.57
C THR A 30 -0.09 -0.61 -20.97
N SER A 31 -0.39 -1.87 -21.29
CA SER A 31 -1.57 -2.56 -20.77
C SER A 31 -1.46 -2.77 -19.26
N LEU A 32 -0.28 -3.17 -18.79
CA LEU A 32 0.00 -3.31 -17.36
C LEU A 32 -0.08 -1.95 -16.65
N ASN A 33 0.55 -0.91 -17.21
CA ASN A 33 0.49 0.45 -16.64
C ASN A 33 -0.94 0.96 -16.45
N ASN A 34 -1.83 0.71 -17.41
CA ASN A 34 -3.24 1.09 -17.27
C ASN A 34 -3.88 0.41 -16.05
N VAL A 35 -3.58 -0.88 -15.81
CA VAL A 35 -4.08 -1.58 -14.63
C VAL A 35 -3.48 -0.99 -13.36
N LEU A 36 -2.17 -0.73 -13.33
CA LEU A 36 -1.49 -0.15 -12.17
C LEU A 36 -2.04 1.24 -11.81
N VAL A 37 -2.37 2.07 -12.81
CA VAL A 37 -3.02 3.37 -12.59
C VAL A 37 -4.40 3.21 -11.95
N GLU A 38 -5.20 2.24 -12.40
CA GLU A 38 -6.51 1.98 -11.79
C GLU A 38 -6.38 1.50 -10.34
N LEU A 39 -5.38 0.67 -10.04
CA LEU A 39 -5.09 0.24 -8.66
C LEU A 39 -4.63 1.41 -7.79
N LEU A 40 -3.74 2.27 -8.31
CA LEU A 40 -3.28 3.47 -7.61
C LEU A 40 -4.45 4.39 -7.24
N ARG A 41 -5.41 4.61 -8.15
CA ARG A 41 -6.61 5.41 -7.88
C ARG A 41 -7.46 4.85 -6.74
N VAL A 42 -7.55 3.52 -6.61
CA VAL A 42 -8.24 2.88 -5.49
C VAL A 42 -7.53 3.20 -4.17
N ARG A 43 -6.19 3.16 -4.17
CA ARG A 43 -5.37 3.48 -2.99
C ARG A 43 -5.46 4.96 -2.60
N GLU A 44 -5.43 5.87 -3.58
CA GLU A 44 -5.63 7.31 -3.35
C GLU A 44 -7.01 7.60 -2.76
N ARG A 45 -8.04 6.92 -3.25
CA ARG A 45 -9.39 7.03 -2.67
C ARG A 45 -9.42 6.52 -1.22
N ALA A 46 -8.74 5.41 -0.93
CA ALA A 46 -8.66 4.88 0.43
C ALA A 46 -8.04 5.89 1.41
N VAL A 47 -7.00 6.62 1.00
CA VAL A 47 -6.43 7.72 1.79
C VAL A 47 -7.50 8.77 2.11
N ILE A 48 -8.19 9.28 1.08
CA ILE A 48 -9.23 10.31 1.23
C ILE A 48 -10.35 9.86 2.16
N GLU A 49 -10.79 8.60 2.05
CA GLU A 49 -11.86 8.04 2.86
C GLU A 49 -11.43 7.85 4.34
N LEU A 50 -10.17 7.51 4.60
CA LEU A 50 -9.64 7.31 5.96
C LEU A 50 -9.27 8.62 6.67
N THR A 51 -8.87 9.68 5.96
CA THR A 51 -8.41 10.94 6.55
C THR A 51 -9.34 11.54 7.63
N PRO A 52 -10.68 11.56 7.47
CA PRO A 52 -11.57 12.09 8.52
C PRO A 52 -11.47 11.33 9.85
N TYR A 53 -11.08 10.06 9.81
CA TYR A 53 -11.01 9.18 10.97
C TYR A 53 -9.64 9.21 11.66
N SER A 54 -8.57 9.64 10.98
CA SER A 54 -7.28 9.90 11.63
C SER A 54 -7.33 11.15 12.52
N LEU A 55 -8.19 12.12 12.18
CA LEU A 55 -8.35 13.36 12.94
C LEU A 55 -9.12 13.16 14.25
N ALA A 56 -10.06 12.21 14.28
CA ALA A 56 -10.91 11.92 15.43
C ALA A 56 -10.17 11.19 16.58
N SER A 57 -9.03 10.54 16.30
CA SER A 57 -8.22 9.83 17.29
C SER A 57 -7.19 10.70 18.03
N ASN A 58 -7.07 12.00 17.74
CA ASN A 58 -6.04 12.89 18.33
C ASN A 58 -6.27 13.30 19.80
N ASN A 59 -7.05 12.55 20.59
CA ASN A 59 -7.23 12.83 22.02
C ASN A 59 -6.32 11.99 22.93
N GLU A 60 -5.40 11.19 22.39
CA GLU A 60 -4.35 10.52 23.18
C GLU A 60 -2.96 10.97 22.72
N GLU A 61 -2.25 11.65 23.62
CA GLU A 61 -0.91 12.20 23.44
C GLU A 61 0.16 11.11 23.33
N SER A 62 1.04 11.29 22.34
CA SER A 62 2.50 11.03 22.36
C SER A 62 3.04 9.59 22.52
N ALA A 63 3.57 9.07 21.42
CA ALA A 63 4.95 8.58 21.36
C ALA A 63 5.44 8.62 19.91
N ASP A 64 6.76 8.62 19.75
CA ASP A 64 7.58 8.75 18.53
C ASP A 64 7.34 7.65 17.47
N ASP A 65 6.08 7.39 17.09
CA ASP A 65 5.67 6.37 16.14
C ASP A 65 5.69 6.93 14.71
N THR A 66 6.89 7.20 14.21
CA THR A 66 7.08 7.35 12.76
C THR A 66 6.72 6.02 12.09
N PRO A 67 5.69 5.98 11.24
CA PRO A 67 5.29 4.75 10.56
C PRO A 67 6.43 4.15 9.75
N VAL A 68 6.48 2.83 9.66
CA VAL A 68 7.51 2.14 8.86
C VAL A 68 7.24 2.39 7.38
N SER A 69 7.85 3.45 6.85
CA SER A 69 7.75 3.87 5.45
C SER A 69 8.37 2.84 4.51
N TYR A 70 7.71 2.57 3.38
CA TYR A 70 8.30 1.78 2.30
C TYR A 70 9.41 2.55 1.58
N THR A 71 9.43 3.89 1.67
CA THR A 71 10.42 4.73 0.96
C THR A 71 11.87 4.38 1.32
N ILE A 72 12.12 4.00 2.58
CA ILE A 72 13.44 3.56 3.06
C ILE A 72 13.87 2.29 2.31
N LYS A 73 13.01 1.27 2.28
CA LYS A 73 13.30 -0.01 1.60
C LYS A 73 13.36 0.13 0.08
N ALA A 74 12.51 0.97 -0.48
CA ALA A 74 12.45 1.21 -1.90
C ALA A 74 13.79 1.81 -2.39
N ARG A 75 14.35 2.81 -1.68
CA ARG A 75 15.66 3.42 -2.03
C ARG A 75 16.82 2.43 -2.07
N GLU A 76 16.82 1.42 -1.20
CA GLU A 76 17.85 0.38 -1.20
C GLU A 76 17.77 -0.48 -2.47
N VAL A 77 16.56 -0.85 -2.90
CA VAL A 77 16.38 -1.70 -4.10
C VAL A 77 16.69 -0.97 -5.41
N TYR A 78 16.34 0.32 -5.54
CA TYR A 78 16.54 1.08 -6.80
C TYR A 78 17.99 1.19 -7.27
N SER A 79 18.97 1.13 -6.34
CA SER A 79 20.38 1.27 -6.71
C SER A 79 20.90 0.11 -7.58
N ASP A 80 20.22 -1.04 -7.54
CA ASP A 80 20.68 -2.27 -8.20
C ASP A 80 20.05 -2.51 -9.59
N VAL A 81 18.99 -1.78 -9.96
CA VAL A 81 18.08 -2.10 -11.09
C VAL A 81 18.54 -1.56 -12.46
N MET A 82 19.59 -0.74 -12.52
CA MET A 82 20.01 -0.09 -13.78
C MET A 82 20.54 -1.05 -14.88
N LYS A 83 20.63 -2.36 -14.65
CA LYS A 83 21.18 -3.34 -15.61
C LYS A 83 20.23 -4.47 -16.06
N GLU A 84 18.99 -4.52 -15.56
CA GLU A 84 18.10 -5.67 -15.80
C GLU A 84 17.26 -5.57 -17.10
N VAL A 85 16.90 -6.73 -17.64
CA VAL A 85 16.01 -6.90 -18.80
C VAL A 85 14.58 -6.47 -18.40
N SER A 86 13.78 -5.97 -19.34
CA SER A 86 12.44 -5.41 -19.05
C SER A 86 11.49 -6.40 -18.37
N SER A 87 11.53 -7.69 -18.72
CA SER A 87 10.72 -8.73 -18.07
C SER A 87 11.07 -8.94 -16.60
N ASP A 88 12.35 -8.86 -16.25
CA ASP A 88 12.82 -9.04 -14.88
C ASP A 88 12.39 -7.85 -14.01
N LYS A 89 12.39 -6.64 -14.59
CA LYS A 89 11.88 -5.42 -13.95
C LYS A 89 10.38 -5.48 -13.68
N GLU A 90 9.58 -5.94 -14.64
CA GLU A 90 8.13 -6.09 -14.46
C GLU A 90 7.80 -7.02 -13.27
N SER A 91 8.41 -8.21 -13.24
CA SER A 91 8.24 -9.17 -12.16
C SER A 91 8.67 -8.62 -10.80
N MET A 92 9.82 -7.92 -10.75
CA MET A 92 10.31 -7.28 -9.52
C MET A 92 9.31 -6.24 -9.00
N TYR A 93 8.79 -5.36 -9.86
CA TYR A 93 7.81 -4.36 -9.44
C TYR A 93 6.50 -5.01 -8.98
N LEU A 94 6.00 -6.03 -9.68
CA LEU A 94 4.80 -6.75 -9.28
C LEU A 94 4.95 -7.38 -7.89
N GLU A 95 6.09 -7.99 -7.59
CA GLU A 95 6.39 -8.55 -6.26
C GLU A 95 6.41 -7.45 -5.18
N GLN A 96 7.06 -6.31 -5.45
CA GLN A 96 7.08 -5.18 -4.52
C GLN A 96 5.69 -4.62 -4.23
N LEU A 97 4.87 -4.46 -5.28
CA LEU A 97 3.50 -3.97 -5.16
C LEU A 97 2.63 -4.95 -4.36
N GLU A 98 2.77 -6.25 -4.59
CA GLU A 98 2.06 -7.27 -3.79
C GLU A 98 2.51 -7.22 -2.31
N GLY A 99 3.80 -7.01 -2.06
CA GLY A 99 4.36 -6.81 -0.73
C GLY A 99 3.79 -5.56 -0.03
N VAL A 100 3.59 -4.48 -0.78
CA VAL A 100 2.92 -3.27 -0.30
C VAL A 100 1.49 -3.58 0.13
N GLU A 101 0.68 -4.17 -0.74
CA GLU A 101 -0.72 -4.50 -0.40
C GLU A 101 -0.83 -5.45 0.80
N SER A 102 0.05 -6.45 0.85
CA SER A 102 0.08 -7.43 1.94
C SER A 102 0.35 -6.78 3.30
N LYS A 103 1.28 -5.82 3.36
CA LYS A 103 1.60 -5.14 4.61
C LYS A 103 0.52 -4.12 5.00
N VAL A 104 -0.11 -3.43 4.05
CA VAL A 104 -1.30 -2.59 4.35
C VAL A 104 -2.43 -3.43 4.94
N LEU A 105 -2.78 -4.56 4.32
CA LEU A 105 -3.79 -5.47 4.86
C LEU A 105 -3.46 -5.94 6.26
N LYS A 106 -2.21 -6.35 6.48
CA LYS A 106 -1.76 -6.82 7.80
C LYS A 106 -1.93 -5.76 8.87
N GLU A 107 -1.59 -4.50 8.59
CA GLU A 107 -1.74 -3.43 9.58
C GLU A 107 -3.22 -3.07 9.82
N ILE A 108 -4.08 -3.14 8.81
CA ILE A 108 -5.53 -2.99 9.01
C ILE A 108 -6.08 -4.11 9.91
N GLU A 109 -5.68 -5.37 9.68
CA GLU A 109 -6.08 -6.52 10.52
C GLU A 109 -5.56 -6.39 11.95
N ASN A 110 -4.31 -5.94 12.11
CA ASN A 110 -3.72 -5.66 13.42
C ASN A 110 -4.53 -4.59 14.15
N LEU A 111 -4.87 -3.49 13.48
CA LEU A 111 -5.67 -2.41 14.06
C LEU A 111 -7.02 -2.94 14.54
N ILE A 112 -7.76 -3.67 13.70
CA ILE A 112 -9.06 -4.25 14.05
C ILE A 112 -8.95 -5.22 15.23
N THR A 113 -7.89 -6.03 15.27
CA THR A 113 -7.68 -7.04 16.33
C THR A 113 -7.27 -6.39 17.66
N SER A 114 -6.42 -5.36 17.61
CA SER A 114 -5.92 -4.65 18.79
C SER A 114 -6.93 -3.65 19.36
N HIS A 115 -7.81 -3.12 18.52
CA HIS A 115 -8.80 -2.10 18.85
C HIS A 115 -10.20 -2.55 18.40
N PRO A 116 -10.89 -3.40 19.18
CA PRO A 116 -12.20 -3.95 18.81
C PRO A 116 -13.27 -2.90 18.51
N GLU A 117 -13.15 -1.68 19.04
CA GLU A 117 -14.01 -0.54 18.72
C GLU A 117 -13.91 -0.11 17.24
N GLN A 118 -12.83 -0.48 16.54
CA GLN A 118 -12.65 -0.28 15.11
C GLN A 118 -13.22 -1.45 14.27
N ALA A 119 -13.66 -2.55 14.89
CA ALA A 119 -14.12 -3.74 14.17
C ALA A 119 -15.36 -3.48 13.30
N ASP A 120 -16.24 -2.56 13.74
CA ASP A 120 -17.44 -2.15 13.01
C ASP A 120 -17.24 -0.85 12.20
N ASN A 121 -15.99 -0.35 12.09
CA ASN A 121 -15.69 0.83 11.29
C ASN A 121 -15.87 0.50 9.80
N SER A 122 -17.03 0.90 9.26
CA SER A 122 -17.43 0.57 7.88
C SER A 122 -16.45 1.08 6.83
N VAL A 123 -15.78 2.21 7.08
CA VAL A 123 -14.79 2.77 6.15
C VAL A 123 -13.50 1.96 6.19
N LEU A 124 -13.01 1.60 7.38
CA LEU A 124 -11.83 0.73 7.54
C LEU A 124 -12.06 -0.64 6.88
N LEU A 125 -13.25 -1.23 7.07
CA LEU A 125 -13.62 -2.51 6.45
C LEU A 125 -13.73 -2.42 4.92
N LYS A 126 -14.29 -1.32 4.40
CA LYS A 126 -14.34 -1.07 2.95
C LYS A 126 -12.92 -0.95 2.38
N VAL A 127 -12.06 -0.15 3.00
CA VAL A 127 -10.67 0.01 2.57
C VAL A 127 -9.92 -1.32 2.61
N ARG A 128 -10.11 -2.13 3.66
CA ARG A 128 -9.56 -3.49 3.71
C ARG A 128 -9.98 -4.33 2.49
N SER A 129 -11.26 -4.28 2.13
CA SER A 129 -11.77 -4.99 0.95
C SER A 129 -11.15 -4.46 -0.34
N ASP A 130 -11.06 -3.14 -0.50
CA ASP A 130 -10.52 -2.49 -1.69
C ASP A 130 -9.02 -2.85 -1.89
N ILE A 131 -8.21 -2.78 -0.83
CA ILE A 131 -6.80 -3.18 -0.82
C ILE A 131 -6.65 -4.68 -1.09
N LYS A 132 -7.53 -5.53 -0.54
CA LYS A 132 -7.52 -6.97 -0.82
C LYS A 132 -7.76 -7.26 -2.29
N SER A 133 -8.71 -6.57 -2.92
CA SER A 133 -8.96 -6.70 -4.36
C SER A 133 -7.78 -6.18 -5.19
N CYS A 134 -7.05 -5.15 -4.73
CA CYS A 134 -5.81 -4.71 -5.39
C CYS A 134 -4.75 -5.82 -5.37
N LYS A 135 -4.54 -6.45 -4.20
CA LYS A 135 -3.63 -7.58 -4.06
C LYS A 135 -4.00 -8.73 -4.99
N GLU A 136 -5.26 -9.15 -4.99
CA GLU A 136 -5.74 -10.27 -5.82
C GLU A 136 -5.52 -10.00 -7.32
N LYS A 137 -5.72 -8.76 -7.76
CA LYS A 137 -5.42 -8.34 -9.13
C LYS A 137 -3.92 -8.43 -9.45
N LEU A 138 -3.04 -7.95 -8.56
CA LEU A 138 -1.59 -8.06 -8.75
C LEU A 138 -1.14 -9.52 -8.84
N SER A 139 -1.58 -10.38 -7.91
CA SER A 139 -1.24 -11.80 -7.92
C SER A 139 -1.73 -12.48 -9.20
N SER A 140 -2.92 -12.12 -9.70
CA SER A 140 -3.45 -12.66 -10.95
C SER A 140 -2.59 -12.29 -12.16
N ILE A 141 -2.02 -11.08 -12.17
CA ILE A 141 -1.10 -10.62 -13.22
C ILE A 141 0.24 -11.35 -13.11
N SER A 142 0.80 -11.45 -11.90
CA SER A 142 2.11 -12.09 -11.70
C SER A 142 2.15 -13.58 -12.04
N LEU A 143 1.00 -14.26 -12.09
CA LEU A 143 0.91 -15.67 -12.48
C LEU A 143 0.92 -15.90 -13.99
N ILE A 144 0.70 -14.85 -14.79
CA ILE A 144 0.62 -14.92 -16.26
C ILE A 144 1.76 -14.19 -16.97
N SER A 145 2.54 -13.39 -16.24
CA SER A 145 3.80 -12.78 -16.68
C SER A 145 4.95 -13.77 -16.61
#